data_AF-A0AAU6EEZ8-F1
#
_entry.id   AF-A0AAU6EEZ8-F1
#
_cell.length_a   1.000
_cell.length_b   1.000
_cell.length_c   1.000
_cell.angle_alpha   90.00
_cell.angle_beta   90.00
_cell.angle_gamma   90.00
#
_symmetry.space_group_name_H-M   'P 1'
#
loop_
_entity.id
_entity.type
_entity.pdbx_description
1 polymer ?
#
loop_
_entity_poly.entity_id
_entity_poly.type
_entity_poly.pdbx_seq_one_letter_code
_entity_poly.pdbx_strand_id
1 'polypeptide(L)'
;MEEKHFTRGKDNVPRANDLGRKEVACTYGFLGGRPLYVDWPWPDAVRANVEWQNASFPYLKKGPFDGIRIQRPSKYSGLQVPTEDKFTDIMRGRRPVSDARQIVTEWRRDGGDEARDFYMKVLRDNGRA
;
A
#
# COMPACT_ATOMS: atom_id res chain seq x y z
N MET A 1 21.63 -21.70 -8.54
CA MET A 1 22.14 -22.51 -7.41
C MET A 1 23.44 -21.91 -6.90
N GLU A 2 23.71 -22.07 -5.61
CA GLU A 2 24.90 -21.57 -4.91
C GLU A 2 26.18 -22.06 -5.62
N GLU A 3 27.21 -21.21 -5.64
CA GLU A 3 28.46 -21.32 -6.41
C GLU A 3 28.32 -21.20 -7.94
N LYS A 4 27.23 -21.72 -8.54
CA LYS A 4 26.99 -21.58 -9.98
C LYS A 4 26.51 -20.18 -10.37
N HIS A 5 25.57 -19.60 -9.63
CA HIS A 5 24.96 -18.29 -9.98
C HIS A 5 25.24 -17.19 -8.94
N PHE A 6 25.67 -17.55 -7.74
CA PHE A 6 26.00 -16.60 -6.68
C PHE A 6 27.00 -17.21 -5.71
N THR A 7 27.73 -16.36 -4.98
CA THR A 7 28.56 -16.74 -3.83
C THR A 7 28.08 -15.98 -2.59
N ARG A 8 28.35 -16.51 -1.40
CA ARG A 8 28.05 -15.80 -0.15
C ARG A 8 29.28 -15.06 0.34
N GLY A 9 29.11 -13.79 0.72
CA GLY A 9 30.16 -13.02 1.38
C GLY A 9 30.37 -13.45 2.84
N LYS A 10 31.36 -12.85 3.51
CA LYS A 10 31.59 -13.03 4.96
C LYS A 10 30.40 -12.58 5.82
N ASP A 11 29.57 -11.70 5.26
CA ASP A 11 28.29 -11.21 5.80
C ASP A 11 27.13 -12.21 5.59
N ASN A 12 27.40 -13.39 5.01
CA ASN A 12 26.42 -14.41 4.63
C ASN A 12 25.37 -13.92 3.61
N VAL A 13 25.61 -12.77 2.96
CA VAL A 13 24.73 -12.20 1.94
C VAL A 13 25.07 -12.80 0.57
N PRO A 14 24.08 -13.37 -0.17
CA PRO A 14 24.28 -13.83 -1.54
C PRO A 14 24.65 -12.69 -2.50
N ARG A 15 25.67 -12.88 -3.32
CA ARG A 15 26.11 -11.95 -4.36
C ARG A 15 26.15 -12.68 -5.70
N ALA A 16 25.34 -12.22 -6.65
CA ALA A 16 25.29 -12.82 -7.98
C ALA A 16 26.65 -12.70 -8.69
N ASN A 17 27.10 -13.80 -9.30
CA ASN A 17 28.29 -13.79 -10.16
C ASN A 17 27.90 -13.37 -11.60
N ASP A 18 28.87 -13.33 -12.52
CA ASP A 18 28.64 -12.91 -13.90
C ASP A 18 27.62 -13.79 -14.63
N LEU A 19 27.61 -15.10 -14.34
CA LEU A 19 26.64 -16.03 -14.90
C LEU A 19 25.24 -15.78 -14.34
N GLY A 20 25.12 -15.63 -13.02
CA GLY A 20 23.86 -15.33 -12.35
C GLY A 20 23.21 -14.05 -12.85
N ARG A 21 23.99 -12.99 -13.08
CA ARG A 21 23.48 -11.73 -13.65
C ARG A 21 22.96 -11.86 -15.08
N LYS A 22 23.49 -12.81 -15.86
CA LYS A 22 23.08 -13.06 -17.25
C LYS A 22 21.86 -13.97 -17.36
N GLU A 23 21.82 -15.03 -16.53
CA GLU A 23 20.80 -16.08 -16.62
C GLU A 23 19.58 -15.80 -15.74
N VAL A 24 19.74 -15.06 -14.63
CA VAL A 24 18.65 -14.69 -13.71
C VAL A 24 18.12 -13.31 -14.11
N ALA A 25 17.53 -13.22 -15.29
CA ALA A 25 16.78 -12.05 -15.72
C ALA A 25 15.32 -12.19 -15.29
N CYS A 26 14.79 -11.19 -14.57
CA CYS A 26 13.38 -11.14 -14.16
C CYS A 26 12.47 -10.69 -15.32
N THR A 27 12.68 -11.26 -16.52
CA THR A 27 12.02 -10.83 -17.78
C THR A 27 10.50 -10.96 -17.69
N TYR A 28 10.01 -11.96 -16.96
CA TYR A 28 8.58 -12.25 -16.80
C TYR A 28 8.10 -12.06 -15.35
N GLY A 29 8.87 -11.34 -14.51
CA GLY A 29 8.50 -11.11 -13.12
C GLY A 29 7.14 -10.45 -12.93
N PHE A 30 6.65 -9.73 -13.94
CA PHE A 30 5.33 -9.11 -13.95
C PHE A 30 4.15 -10.09 -14.12
N LEU A 31 4.41 -11.33 -14.56
CA LEU A 31 3.40 -12.39 -14.69
C LEU A 31 3.16 -13.10 -13.35
N GLY A 32 4.19 -13.19 -12.50
CA GLY A 32 4.04 -13.57 -11.11
C GLY A 32 3.62 -12.36 -10.30
N GLY A 33 2.78 -12.52 -9.29
CA GLY A 33 2.48 -11.41 -8.37
C GLY A 33 3.75 -10.86 -7.69
N ARG A 34 3.60 -9.81 -6.90
CA ARG A 34 4.71 -9.27 -6.10
C ARG A 34 5.30 -10.36 -5.21
N PRO A 35 6.63 -10.51 -5.14
CA PRO A 35 7.26 -11.45 -4.23
C PRO A 35 6.86 -11.12 -2.79
N LEU A 36 6.59 -12.15 -1.99
CA LEU A 36 6.21 -12.02 -0.57
C LEU A 36 7.40 -11.71 0.34
N TYR A 37 8.61 -11.66 -0.21
CA TYR A 37 9.84 -11.34 0.50
C TYR A 37 10.52 -10.15 -0.15
N VAL A 38 11.34 -9.49 0.65
CA VAL A 38 12.16 -8.37 0.23
C VAL A 38 13.61 -8.86 0.17
N ASP A 39 14.25 -8.76 -0.99
CA ASP A 39 15.58 -9.28 -1.29
C ASP A 39 16.70 -8.27 -0.99
N TRP A 40 16.51 -7.45 0.05
CA TRP A 40 17.44 -6.38 0.38
C TRP A 40 18.83 -6.92 0.78
N PRO A 41 19.92 -6.32 0.26
CA PRO A 41 21.29 -6.67 0.64
C PRO A 41 21.69 -6.10 2.02
N TRP A 42 20.73 -5.66 2.84
CA TRP A 42 20.92 -5.03 4.14
C TRP A 42 20.29 -5.90 5.24
N PRO A 43 21.08 -6.77 5.91
CA PRO A 43 20.56 -7.72 6.90
C PRO A 43 19.74 -7.09 8.02
N ASP A 44 20.14 -5.90 8.49
CA ASP A 44 19.40 -5.19 9.54
C ASP A 44 18.05 -4.67 9.06
N ALA A 45 17.95 -4.22 7.80
CA ALA A 45 16.68 -3.81 7.21
C ALA A 45 15.74 -5.01 7.02
N VAL A 46 16.28 -6.17 6.63
CA VAL A 46 15.53 -7.44 6.55
C VAL A 46 15.01 -7.83 7.93
N ARG A 47 15.86 -7.80 8.96
CA ARG A 47 15.48 -8.08 10.35
C ARG A 47 14.36 -7.15 10.83
N ALA A 48 14.55 -5.84 10.67
CA ALA A 48 13.57 -4.84 11.07
C ALA A 48 12.22 -5.02 10.34
N ASN A 49 12.26 -5.37 9.03
CA ASN A 49 11.06 -5.64 8.27
C ASN A 49 10.31 -6.88 8.78
N VAL A 50 11.03 -7.98 9.05
CA VAL A 50 10.44 -9.22 9.58
C VAL A 50 9.87 -9.01 10.98
N GLU A 51 10.59 -8.31 11.86
CA GLU A 51 10.10 -7.96 13.21
C GLU A 51 8.84 -7.12 13.13
N TRP A 52 8.81 -6.09 12.27
CA TRP A 52 7.64 -5.26 12.06
C TRP A 52 6.46 -6.07 11.47
N GLN A 53 6.70 -6.94 10.49
CA GLN A 53 5.67 -7.79 9.92
C GLN A 53 5.08 -8.73 10.97
N ASN A 54 5.92 -9.44 11.73
CA ASN A 54 5.48 -10.33 12.80
C ASN A 54 4.71 -9.59 13.91
N ALA A 55 5.12 -8.37 14.24
CA ALA A 55 4.40 -7.54 15.19
C ALA A 55 3.07 -7.03 14.63
N SER A 56 2.99 -6.73 13.33
CA SER A 56 1.80 -6.13 12.70
C SER A 56 0.76 -7.16 12.29
N PHE A 57 1.18 -8.36 11.90
CA PHE A 57 0.32 -9.41 11.34
C PHE A 57 -0.84 -9.82 12.26
N PRO A 58 -0.66 -9.96 13.60
CA PRO A 58 -1.77 -10.26 14.51
C PRO A 58 -2.88 -9.20 14.53
N TYR A 59 -2.59 -7.97 14.11
CA TYR A 59 -3.55 -6.86 14.09
C TYR A 59 -4.27 -6.72 12.75
N LEU A 60 -3.93 -7.54 11.74
CA LEU A 60 -4.61 -7.51 10.45
C LEU A 60 -6.06 -7.96 10.60
N LYS A 61 -6.97 -7.07 10.19
CA LYS A 61 -8.40 -7.37 10.09
C LYS A 61 -8.79 -7.35 8.62
N LYS A 62 -9.73 -8.23 8.26
CA LYS A 62 -10.36 -8.20 6.93
C LYS A 62 -10.94 -6.81 6.69
N GLY A 63 -10.76 -6.27 5.48
CA GLY A 63 -11.29 -4.97 5.12
C GLY A 63 -12.81 -4.94 5.29
N PRO A 64 -13.40 -3.83 5.79
CA PRO A 64 -14.85 -3.78 6.04
C PRO A 64 -15.68 -3.94 4.75
N PHE A 65 -15.10 -3.63 3.59
CA PHE A 65 -15.72 -3.76 2.27
C PHE A 65 -15.26 -4.98 1.46
N ASP A 66 -14.45 -5.88 2.05
CA ASP A 66 -13.88 -7.01 1.31
C ASP A 66 -14.98 -7.95 0.76
N GLY A 67 -14.94 -8.18 -0.55
CA GLY A 67 -15.92 -9.02 -1.26
C GLY A 67 -17.24 -8.33 -1.58
N ILE A 68 -17.40 -7.04 -1.26
CA ILE A 68 -18.60 -6.27 -1.57
C ILE A 68 -18.40 -5.52 -2.89
N ARG A 69 -19.24 -5.80 -3.90
CA ARG A 69 -19.26 -5.02 -5.14
C ARG A 69 -20.07 -3.74 -4.93
N ILE A 70 -19.38 -2.60 -4.90
CA ILE A 70 -20.00 -1.29 -4.68
C ILE A 70 -20.07 -0.54 -6.02
N GLN A 71 -21.27 -0.22 -6.48
CA GLN A 71 -21.47 0.73 -7.57
C GLN A 71 -21.49 2.14 -6.98
N ARG A 72 -20.34 2.82 -7.03
CA ARG A 72 -20.19 4.16 -6.44
C ARG A 72 -20.92 5.20 -7.31
N PRO A 73 -21.84 6.00 -6.73
CA PRO A 73 -22.42 7.14 -7.44
C PRO A 73 -21.35 8.13 -7.92
N SER A 74 -21.52 8.67 -9.13
CA SER A 74 -20.56 9.58 -9.78
C SER A 74 -20.28 10.84 -8.96
N LYS A 75 -21.29 11.38 -8.25
CA LYS A 75 -21.16 12.51 -7.33
C LYS A 75 -20.03 12.29 -6.31
N TYR A 76 -19.93 11.11 -5.71
CA TYR A 76 -18.92 10.81 -4.68
C TYR A 76 -17.56 10.51 -5.30
N SER A 77 -17.54 9.84 -6.46
CA SER A 77 -16.30 9.60 -7.22
C SER A 77 -15.60 10.90 -7.58
N GLY A 78 -16.36 11.92 -7.99
CA GLY A 78 -15.81 13.22 -8.39
C GLY A 78 -15.14 14.01 -7.26
N LEU A 79 -15.45 13.71 -6.00
CA LEU A 79 -14.87 14.39 -4.84
C LEU A 79 -13.49 13.86 -4.44
N GLN A 80 -13.16 12.63 -4.85
CA GLN A 80 -11.97 11.91 -4.36
C GLN A 80 -10.68 12.63 -4.77
N VAL A 81 -10.44 12.77 -6.08
CA VAL A 81 -9.20 13.34 -6.61
C VAL A 81 -8.96 14.76 -6.10
N PRO A 82 -9.93 15.71 -6.17
CA PRO A 82 -9.70 17.07 -5.67
C PRO A 82 -9.42 17.15 -4.16
N THR A 83 -9.94 16.20 -3.37
CA THR A 83 -9.69 16.16 -1.92
C THR A 83 -8.31 15.57 -1.62
N GLU A 84 -7.96 14.46 -2.27
CA GLU A 84 -6.66 13.78 -2.13
C GLU A 84 -5.50 14.66 -2.59
N ASP A 85 -5.68 15.45 -3.65
CA ASP A 85 -4.67 16.38 -4.14
C ASP A 85 -4.35 17.46 -3.09
N LYS A 86 -5.35 18.02 -2.41
CA LYS A 86 -5.13 19.01 -1.35
C LYS A 86 -4.36 18.42 -0.16
N PHE A 87 -4.64 17.17 0.23
CA PHE A 87 -3.85 16.48 1.25
C PHE A 87 -2.44 16.12 0.77
N THR A 88 -2.29 15.76 -0.49
CA THR A 88 -0.99 15.50 -1.12
C THR A 88 -0.13 16.77 -1.12
N ASP A 89 -0.72 17.93 -1.36
CA ASP A 89 -0.03 19.22 -1.27
C ASP A 89 0.41 19.54 0.17
N ILE A 90 -0.35 19.13 1.20
CA ILE A 90 0.10 19.20 2.60
C ILE A 90 1.33 18.30 2.81
N MET A 91 1.26 17.03 2.37
CA MET A 91 2.38 16.08 2.51
C MET A 91 3.64 16.53 1.77
N ARG A 92 3.49 17.29 0.68
CA ARG A 92 4.58 17.85 -0.13
C ARG A 92 5.04 19.24 0.34
N GLY A 93 4.45 19.79 1.39
CA GLY A 93 4.79 21.11 1.92
C GLY A 93 4.37 22.29 1.03
N ARG A 94 3.47 22.08 0.08
CA ARG A 94 2.90 23.14 -0.79
C ARG A 94 1.71 23.85 -0.14
N ARG A 95 1.15 23.25 0.90
CA ARG A 95 0.03 23.76 1.69
C ARG A 95 0.32 23.54 3.18
N PRO A 96 -0.04 24.48 4.08
CA PRO A 96 0.18 24.28 5.52
C PRO A 96 -0.77 23.21 6.09
N VAL A 97 -0.31 22.50 7.13
CA VAL A 97 -1.11 21.48 7.84
C VAL A 97 -2.40 22.06 8.43
N SER A 98 -2.41 23.35 8.78
CA SER A 98 -3.60 24.07 9.28
C SER A 98 -4.80 24.00 8.35
N ASP A 99 -4.57 23.82 7.04
CA ASP A 99 -5.62 23.74 6.04
C ASP A 99 -6.40 22.42 6.07
N ALA A 100 -5.89 21.39 6.76
CA ALA A 100 -6.55 20.08 6.83
C ALA A 100 -8.02 20.21 7.29
N ARG A 101 -8.30 21.09 8.25
CA ARG A 101 -9.69 21.33 8.73
C ARG A 101 -10.56 21.93 7.63
N GLN A 102 -10.05 22.89 6.86
CA GLN A 102 -10.78 23.50 5.75
C GLN A 102 -11.06 22.49 4.64
N ILE A 103 -10.07 21.68 4.26
CA ILE A 103 -10.22 20.62 3.24
C ILE A 103 -11.35 19.66 3.64
N VAL A 104 -11.38 19.24 4.91
CA VAL A 104 -12.45 18.38 5.43
C VAL A 104 -13.80 19.09 5.39
N THR A 105 -13.88 20.36 5.80
CA THR A 105 -15.13 21.14 5.73
C THR A 105 -15.66 21.25 4.29
N GLU A 106 -14.79 21.52 3.32
CA GLU A 106 -15.15 21.56 1.90
C GLU A 106 -15.63 20.19 1.40
N TRP A 107 -14.89 19.12 1.69
CA TRP A 107 -15.28 17.76 1.33
C TRP A 107 -16.66 17.39 1.91
N ARG A 108 -16.91 17.71 3.19
CA ARG A 108 -18.21 17.45 3.85
C ARG A 108 -19.34 18.19 3.15
N ARG A 109 -19.16 19.48 2.87
CA ARG A 109 -20.12 20.35 2.16
C ARG A 109 -20.43 19.83 0.76
N ASP A 110 -19.41 19.38 0.04
CA ASP A 110 -19.52 19.04 -1.39
C ASP A 110 -20.13 17.64 -1.63
N GLY A 111 -20.48 16.92 -0.57
CA GLY A 111 -21.16 15.61 -0.61
C GLY A 111 -20.43 14.49 0.12
N GLY A 112 -19.37 14.81 0.88
CA GLY A 112 -18.61 13.85 1.66
C GLY A 112 -19.40 13.20 2.78
N ASP A 113 -20.26 13.96 3.48
CA ASP A 113 -21.12 13.41 4.52
C ASP A 113 -22.15 12.42 3.93
N GLU A 114 -22.75 12.75 2.78
CA GLU A 114 -23.63 11.84 2.05
C GLU A 114 -22.89 10.58 1.57
N ALA A 115 -21.67 10.73 1.06
CA ALA A 115 -20.84 9.60 0.65
C ALA A 115 -20.54 8.68 1.82
N ARG A 116 -20.23 9.24 3.00
CA ARG A 116 -20.01 8.48 4.24
C ARG A 116 -21.26 7.70 4.61
N ASP A 117 -22.43 8.33 4.56
CA ASP A 117 -23.70 7.66 4.90
C ASP A 117 -24.04 6.54 3.91
N PHE A 118 -23.78 6.74 2.61
CA PHE A 118 -23.89 5.70 1.59
C PHE A 118 -23.00 4.48 1.94
N TYR A 119 -21.73 4.71 2.26
CA TYR A 119 -20.81 3.64 2.64
C TYR A 119 -21.20 2.94 3.95
N MET A 120 -21.68 3.70 4.94
CA MET A 120 -22.20 3.13 6.18
C MET A 120 -23.44 2.26 5.94
N LYS A 121 -24.32 2.67 5.03
CA LYS A 121 -25.47 1.84 4.60
C LYS A 121 -25.00 0.54 3.96
N VAL A 122 -24.02 0.60 3.04
CA VAL A 122 -23.44 -0.60 2.42
C VAL A 122 -22.91 -1.57 3.48
N LEU A 123 -22.20 -1.08 4.50
CA LEU A 123 -21.71 -1.93 5.59
C LEU A 123 -22.85 -2.57 6.38
N ARG A 124 -23.87 -1.80 6.76
CA ARG A 124 -25.05 -2.29 7.50
C ARG A 124 -25.83 -3.34 6.71
N ASP A 125 -26.09 -3.07 5.43
CA ASP A 125 -26.78 -4.00 4.53
C ASP A 125 -26.03 -5.34 4.37
N ASN A 126 -24.73 -5.36 4.64
CA ASN A 126 -23.86 -6.55 4.58
C ASN A 126 -23.47 -7.07 5.98
N GLY A 127 -24.09 -6.58 7.07
CA GLY A 127 -23.83 -7.03 8.44
C GLY A 127 -22.41 -6.72 8.96
N ARG A 128 -21.81 -5.63 8.48
CA ARG A 128 -20.42 -5.20 8.81
C ARG A 128 -20.35 -4.01 9.77
N ALA A 129 -21.48 -3.35 10.05
CA ALA A 129 -21.60 -2.19 10.94
C ALA A 129 -23.04 -2.06 11.48
#